data_AF-A0A956KDR5-F1
#
_entry.id   AF-A0A956KDR5-F1
#
_cell.length_a   1.000
_cell.length_b   1.000
_cell.length_c   1.000
_cell.angle_alpha   90.00
_cell.angle_beta   90.00
_cell.angle_gamma   90.00
#
_symmetry.space_group_name_H-M   'P 1'
#
loop_
_entity.id
_entity.type
_entity.pdbx_description
1 polymer ?
#
loop_
_entity_poly.entity_id
_entity_poly.type
_entity_poly.pdbx_seq_one_letter_code
_entity_poly.pdbx_strand_id
1 'polypeptide(L)'
;MRTLGTRRLLALALVVAACRDEYVVLDLDGGGVGVAACGLTTGEATPEVEVAINRDSAWETGACYTITVTNAVDEAVIWEVELRAGGEVYDVWNTLPEGEGPLQRYRGDPAANNVSLNAGGATSFGLCMECTPASE
;
A
#
# COMPACT_ATOMS: atom_id res chain seq x y z
N MET A 1 15.95 25.46 58.46
CA MET A 1 17.13 25.30 57.60
C MET A 1 16.94 24.07 56.71
N ARG A 2 17.09 24.28 55.39
CA ARG A 2 17.34 23.32 54.30
C ARG A 2 16.17 22.46 53.76
N THR A 3 15.88 22.80 52.51
CA THR A 3 15.08 22.25 51.41
C THR A 3 15.48 20.85 50.93
N LEU A 4 14.49 20.08 50.48
CA LEU A 4 14.50 19.11 49.36
C LEU A 4 13.02 18.80 49.05
N GLY A 5 12.44 18.98 47.85
CA GLY A 5 13.01 18.92 46.52
C GLY A 5 12.58 17.64 45.81
N THR A 6 11.38 17.67 45.21
CA THR A 6 11.01 16.98 43.95
C THR A 6 10.99 15.45 43.92
N ARG A 7 9.85 14.87 43.49
CA ARG A 7 9.80 13.95 42.32
C ARG A 7 8.37 13.66 41.87
N ARG A 8 8.09 14.12 40.64
CA ARG A 8 6.97 13.70 39.80
C ARG A 8 7.03 12.19 39.62
N LEU A 9 5.95 11.48 39.93
CA LEU A 9 5.70 10.14 39.42
C LEU A 9 5.24 10.27 37.96
N LEU A 10 6.15 10.11 37.00
CA LEU A 10 5.76 9.79 35.63
C LEU A 10 5.38 8.31 35.61
N ALA A 11 4.12 8.07 35.27
CA ALA A 11 3.60 6.74 35.03
C ALA A 11 3.89 6.29 33.59
N LEU A 12 3.91 4.97 33.49
CA LEU A 12 3.59 4.12 32.34
C LEU A 12 4.67 3.86 31.29
N ALA A 13 5.20 2.65 31.46
CA ALA A 13 5.93 1.80 30.55
C ALA A 13 5.53 1.90 29.07
N LEU A 14 6.54 2.05 28.22
CA LEU A 14 6.48 1.61 26.84
C LEU A 14 7.28 0.31 26.74
N VAL A 15 6.58 -0.82 26.69
CA VAL A 15 7.11 -2.09 26.22
C VAL A 15 6.64 -2.22 24.77
N VAL A 16 7.54 -2.08 23.81
CA VAL A 16 7.33 -2.61 22.47
C VAL A 16 8.59 -3.37 22.07
N ALA A 17 8.38 -4.65 21.83
CA ALA A 17 9.40 -5.65 21.52
C ALA A 17 10.07 -5.36 20.18
N ALA A 18 11.36 -5.67 20.12
CA ALA A 18 12.17 -5.61 18.91
C ALA A 18 11.82 -6.75 17.95
N CYS A 19 11.27 -6.42 16.79
CA CYS A 19 11.56 -7.11 15.53
C CYS A 19 12.09 -6.05 14.55
N ARG A 20 13.25 -6.32 13.97
CA ARG A 20 13.88 -5.51 12.94
C ARG A 20 13.04 -5.60 11.67
N ASP A 21 12.49 -4.49 11.21
CA ASP A 21 12.51 -4.03 9.81
C ASP A 21 11.85 -2.64 9.75
N GLU A 22 12.52 -1.72 9.07
CA GLU A 22 12.13 -0.36 8.66
C GLU A 22 11.00 0.39 9.43
N TYR A 23 11.38 1.30 10.34
CA TYR A 23 10.45 2.31 10.85
C TYR A 23 10.22 3.37 9.77
N VAL A 24 9.03 3.37 9.16
CA VAL A 24 8.55 4.51 8.38
C VAL A 24 8.30 5.68 9.34
N VAL A 25 8.97 6.79 9.07
CA VAL A 25 8.75 8.06 9.77
C VAL A 25 7.34 8.54 9.38
N LEU A 26 6.41 8.52 10.34
CA LEU A 26 5.12 9.20 10.18
C LEU A 26 5.37 10.70 10.38
N ASP A 27 5.34 11.45 9.29
CA ASP A 27 5.21 12.90 9.35
C ASP A 27 3.82 13.24 9.92
N LEU A 28 3.80 13.97 11.03
CA LEU A 28 2.58 14.29 11.80
C LEU A 28 2.01 15.66 11.45
N ASP A 29 2.29 16.20 10.26
CA ASP A 29 1.66 17.43 9.78
C ASP A 29 0.38 17.14 8.95
N GLY A 30 -0.61 16.49 9.56
CA GLY A 30 -2.04 16.62 9.18
C GLY A 30 -2.47 16.25 7.75
N GLY A 31 -1.63 15.67 6.90
CA GLY A 31 -1.94 15.15 5.57
C GLY A 31 -1.83 13.63 5.57
N GLY A 32 -2.91 12.91 5.24
CA GLY A 32 -2.95 11.45 5.29
C GLY A 32 -1.76 10.81 4.58
N VAL A 33 -1.25 9.69 5.14
CA VAL A 33 -0.11 8.87 4.69
C VAL A 33 0.32 9.22 3.26
N GLY A 34 1.23 10.19 3.15
CA GLY A 34 1.71 10.67 1.86
C GLY A 34 2.52 9.55 1.21
N VAL A 35 2.06 9.06 0.07
CA VAL A 35 2.86 8.13 -0.74
C VAL A 35 3.91 8.98 -1.44
N ALA A 36 5.18 8.60 -1.29
CA ALA A 36 6.28 9.29 -1.98
C ALA A 36 5.99 9.39 -3.48
N ALA A 37 6.56 10.38 -4.17
CA ALA A 37 6.46 10.45 -5.63
C ALA A 37 6.89 9.12 -6.26
N CYS A 38 6.13 8.64 -7.24
CA CYS A 38 6.24 7.31 -7.82
C CYS A 38 5.97 6.13 -6.89
N GLY A 39 5.67 6.33 -5.62
CA GLY A 39 5.37 5.25 -4.68
C GLY A 39 4.02 4.61 -4.99
N LEU A 40 3.88 3.34 -4.59
CA LEU A 40 2.63 2.62 -4.62
C LEU A 40 2.49 1.86 -3.30
N THR A 41 1.38 2.08 -2.60
CA THR A 41 1.11 1.41 -1.31
C THR A 41 -0.26 0.76 -1.34
N THR A 42 -0.42 -0.37 -0.66
CA THR A 42 -1.71 -1.02 -0.46
C THR A 42 -2.55 -0.30 0.58
N GLY A 43 -3.83 -0.09 0.28
CA GLY A 43 -4.88 0.28 1.23
C GLY A 43 -5.61 -0.97 1.75
N GLU A 44 -6.93 -0.92 1.80
CA GLU A 44 -7.76 -2.09 2.11
C GLU A 44 -7.66 -3.17 1.02
N ALA A 45 -7.73 -4.44 1.40
CA ALA A 45 -7.83 -5.56 0.48
C ALA A 45 -8.83 -6.59 1.02
N THR A 46 -9.31 -7.48 0.15
CA THR A 46 -10.03 -8.68 0.56
C THR A 46 -9.23 -9.43 1.64
N PRO A 47 -9.78 -9.71 2.84
CA PRO A 47 -9.00 -10.24 3.97
C PRO A 47 -8.28 -11.56 3.69
N GLU A 48 -8.81 -12.35 2.76
CA GLU A 48 -8.30 -13.66 2.37
C GLU A 48 -7.15 -13.59 1.34
N VAL A 49 -6.78 -12.40 0.86
CA VAL A 49 -5.71 -12.25 -0.14
C VAL A 49 -4.47 -11.56 0.40
N GLU A 50 -3.32 -12.04 -0.05
CA GLU A 50 -2.02 -11.41 0.14
C GLU A 50 -1.66 -10.61 -1.11
N VAL A 51 -1.08 -9.43 -0.92
CA VAL A 51 -0.71 -8.51 -2.00
C VAL A 51 0.79 -8.25 -1.98
N ALA A 52 1.45 -8.46 -3.11
CA ALA A 52 2.86 -8.12 -3.32
C ALA A 52 2.99 -7.11 -4.46
N ILE A 53 3.78 -6.06 -4.24
CA ILE A 53 4.05 -5.00 -5.21
C ILE A 53 5.50 -5.11 -5.68
N ASN A 54 5.71 -5.22 -7.00
CA ASN A 54 7.02 -5.16 -7.62
C ASN A 54 7.12 -3.92 -8.51
N ARG A 55 8.17 -3.12 -8.34
CA ARG A 55 8.47 -2.03 -9.28
C ARG A 55 9.29 -2.57 -10.44
N ASP A 56 8.69 -2.63 -11.62
CA ASP A 56 9.33 -3.21 -12.81
C ASP A 56 10.34 -2.24 -13.42
N SER A 57 9.98 -0.95 -13.47
CA SER A 57 10.82 0.11 -14.02
C SER A 57 10.50 1.45 -13.38
N ALA A 58 11.51 2.33 -13.35
CA ALA A 58 11.36 3.72 -12.96
C ALA A 58 12.23 4.60 -13.86
N TRP A 59 11.76 5.81 -14.12
CA TRP A 59 12.48 6.86 -14.81
C TRP A 59 12.25 8.18 -14.08
N GLU A 60 12.78 9.28 -14.63
CA GLU A 60 12.77 10.60 -13.99
C GLU A 60 11.38 11.10 -13.58
N THR A 61 10.35 10.76 -14.36
CA THR A 61 8.99 11.29 -14.21
C THR A 61 7.93 10.20 -14.09
N GLY A 62 8.30 8.93 -13.86
CA GLY A 62 7.32 7.85 -13.88
C GLY A 62 7.86 6.50 -13.44
N ALA A 63 6.92 5.57 -13.22
CA ALA A 63 7.22 4.20 -12.85
C ALA A 63 6.11 3.24 -13.32
N CYS A 64 6.49 1.98 -13.50
CA CYS A 64 5.55 0.89 -13.76
C CYS A 64 5.70 -0.20 -12.69
N TYR A 65 4.57 -0.82 -12.36
CA TYR A 65 4.44 -1.79 -11.29
C TYR A 65 3.68 -3.03 -11.75
N THR A 66 4.11 -4.18 -11.23
CA THR A 66 3.36 -5.43 -11.23
C THR A 66 2.86 -5.70 -9.82
N ILE A 67 1.57 -5.95 -9.69
CA ILE A 67 0.90 -6.26 -8.43
C ILE A 67 0.43 -7.71 -8.51
N THR A 68 0.91 -8.53 -7.58
CA THR A 68 0.49 -9.93 -7.45
C THR A 68 -0.50 -10.05 -6.30
N VAL A 69 -1.64 -10.68 -6.57
CA VAL A 69 -2.69 -10.97 -5.59
C VAL A 69 -2.78 -12.49 -5.44
N THR A 70 -2.60 -12.99 -4.23
CA THR A 70 -2.59 -14.42 -3.90
C THR A 70 -3.72 -14.73 -2.93
N ASN A 71 -4.54 -15.72 -3.25
CA ASN A 71 -5.52 -16.26 -2.33
C ASN A 71 -4.83 -17.13 -1.27
N ALA A 72 -4.89 -16.72 0.00
CA ALA A 72 -4.22 -17.38 1.12
C ALA A 72 -5.08 -18.44 1.82
N VAL A 73 -6.31 -18.69 1.33
CA VAL A 73 -7.24 -19.66 1.93
C VAL A 73 -7.54 -20.83 0.99
N ASP A 74 -8.18 -21.87 1.56
CA ASP A 74 -8.50 -23.14 0.88
C ASP A 74 -9.87 -23.11 0.15
N GLU A 75 -10.41 -21.93 -0.11
CA GLU A 75 -11.65 -21.72 -0.86
C GLU A 75 -11.48 -20.66 -1.94
N ALA A 76 -12.36 -20.64 -2.95
CA ALA A 76 -12.26 -19.66 -4.02
C ALA A 76 -12.66 -18.26 -3.53
N VAL A 77 -11.88 -17.25 -3.90
CA VAL A 77 -12.07 -15.86 -3.47
C VAL A 77 -12.29 -14.97 -4.70
N ILE A 78 -13.16 -13.98 -4.56
CA ILE A 78 -13.23 -12.82 -5.47
C ILE A 78 -12.40 -11.72 -4.83
N TRP A 79 -11.32 -11.34 -5.49
CA TRP A 79 -10.35 -10.41 -4.92
C TRP A 79 -10.65 -8.97 -5.28
N GLU A 80 -10.27 -8.10 -4.36
CA GLU A 80 -10.26 -6.67 -4.53
C GLU A 80 -9.09 -6.10 -3.71
N VAL A 81 -8.40 -5.11 -4.25
CA VAL A 81 -7.31 -4.41 -3.59
C VAL A 81 -7.39 -2.92 -3.86
N GLU A 82 -7.29 -2.13 -2.80
CA GLU A 82 -7.11 -0.69 -2.89
C GLU A 82 -5.62 -0.37 -2.97
N LEU A 83 -5.24 0.47 -3.93
CA LEU A 83 -3.87 0.96 -4.06
C LEU A 83 -3.88 2.48 -4.03
N ARG A 84 -2.92 3.04 -3.30
CA ARG A 84 -2.61 4.46 -3.30
C ARG A 84 -1.35 4.72 -4.11
N ALA A 85 -1.50 5.44 -5.23
CA ALA A 85 -0.42 5.89 -6.07
C ALA A 85 0.07 7.28 -5.63
N GLY A 86 1.39 7.46 -5.59
CA GLY A 86 2.06 8.76 -5.41
C GLY A 86 2.21 9.55 -6.72
N GLY A 87 1.35 9.27 -7.71
CA GLY A 87 1.36 9.84 -9.05
C GLY A 87 0.03 9.61 -9.76
N GLU A 88 -0.10 10.12 -10.98
CA GLU A 88 -1.27 9.91 -11.83
C GLU A 88 -1.13 8.62 -12.62
N VAL A 89 -2.01 7.65 -12.37
CA VAL A 89 -2.05 6.38 -13.12
C VAL A 89 -2.62 6.64 -14.51
N TYR A 90 -1.86 6.33 -15.56
CA TYR A 90 -2.26 6.56 -16.95
C TYR A 90 -2.44 5.28 -17.78
N ASP A 91 -1.91 4.15 -17.30
CA ASP A 91 -2.05 2.86 -17.96
C ASP A 91 -2.26 1.77 -16.93
N VAL A 92 -3.16 0.83 -17.24
CA VAL A 92 -3.60 -0.27 -16.38
C VAL A 92 -3.97 -1.45 -17.24
N TRP A 93 -3.56 -2.66 -16.86
CA TRP A 93 -3.88 -3.88 -17.59
C TRP A 93 -4.25 -5.04 -16.66
N ASN A 94 -5.05 -5.99 -17.17
CA ASN A 94 -5.51 -7.19 -16.46
C ASN A 94 -6.26 -6.92 -15.14
N THR A 95 -6.92 -5.77 -15.02
CA THR A 95 -7.71 -5.39 -13.84
C THR A 95 -8.72 -4.32 -14.23
N LEU A 96 -9.73 -4.12 -13.39
CA LEU A 96 -10.73 -3.06 -13.53
C LEU A 96 -10.54 -2.04 -12.39
N PRO A 97 -10.02 -0.83 -12.66
CA PRO A 97 -9.94 0.22 -11.66
C PRO A 97 -11.31 0.86 -11.40
N GLU A 98 -11.57 1.21 -10.15
CA GLU A 98 -12.71 2.00 -9.68
C GLU A 98 -12.27 3.13 -8.75
N GLY A 99 -12.90 4.28 -8.91
CA GLY A 99 -12.58 5.50 -8.17
C GLY A 99 -11.78 6.49 -9.00
N GLU A 100 -11.39 7.59 -8.35
CA GLU A 100 -10.66 8.69 -8.97
C GLU A 100 -9.55 9.17 -8.03
N GLY A 101 -8.51 9.79 -8.59
CA GLY A 101 -7.40 10.35 -7.84
C GLY A 101 -6.40 9.29 -7.37
N PRO A 102 -5.66 9.57 -6.28
CA PRO A 102 -4.52 8.76 -5.88
C PRO A 102 -4.91 7.44 -5.22
N LEU A 103 -6.16 7.26 -4.77
CA LEU A 103 -6.64 6.04 -4.14
C LEU A 103 -7.66 5.37 -5.06
N GLN A 104 -7.32 4.19 -5.58
CA GLN A 104 -8.19 3.46 -6.50
C GLN A 104 -8.33 2.00 -6.05
N ARG A 105 -9.52 1.45 -6.31
CA ARG A 105 -9.89 0.07 -6.01
C ARG A 105 -9.74 -0.76 -7.29
N TYR A 106 -9.08 -1.89 -7.20
CA TYR A 106 -8.77 -2.77 -8.31
C TYR A 106 -9.38 -4.14 -8.05
N ARG A 107 -10.00 -4.72 -9.08
CA ARG A 107 -10.61 -6.05 -9.04
C ARG A 107 -10.35 -6.80 -10.33
N GLY A 108 -10.61 -8.10 -10.32
CA GLY A 108 -10.38 -8.92 -11.51
C GLY A 108 -11.19 -8.49 -12.73
N ASP A 109 -10.54 -8.61 -13.88
CA ASP A 109 -11.08 -8.36 -15.21
C ASP A 109 -11.56 -9.71 -15.82
N PRO A 110 -12.85 -9.84 -16.17
CA PRO A 110 -13.36 -11.01 -16.88
C PRO A 110 -12.60 -11.32 -18.17
N ALA A 111 -12.09 -10.30 -18.89
CA ALA A 111 -11.33 -10.49 -20.12
C ALA A 111 -9.95 -11.13 -19.86
N ALA A 112 -9.39 -10.92 -18.67
CA ALA A 112 -8.14 -11.55 -18.22
C ALA A 112 -8.36 -12.91 -17.52
N ASN A 113 -9.61 -13.37 -17.40
CA ASN A 113 -10.00 -14.59 -16.68
C ASN A 113 -9.47 -14.64 -15.24
N ASN A 114 -9.42 -13.50 -14.56
CA ASN A 114 -8.83 -13.40 -13.22
C ASN A 114 -9.80 -12.87 -12.16
N VAL A 115 -11.13 -12.88 -12.39
CA VAL A 115 -12.14 -12.40 -11.40
C VAL A 115 -12.12 -13.20 -10.10
N SER A 116 -11.90 -14.51 -10.18
CA SER A 116 -11.84 -15.38 -9.01
C SER A 116 -10.54 -16.16 -8.98
N LEU A 117 -9.97 -16.30 -7.79
CA LEU A 117 -8.78 -17.10 -7.53
C LEU A 117 -9.21 -18.38 -6.82
N ASN A 118 -8.81 -19.53 -7.36
CA ASN A 118 -8.94 -20.80 -6.67
C ASN A 118 -8.13 -20.79 -5.36
N ALA A 119 -8.37 -21.77 -4.49
CA ALA A 119 -7.57 -22.02 -3.29
C ALA A 119 -6.06 -21.99 -3.60
N GLY A 120 -5.31 -21.16 -2.87
CA GLY A 120 -3.86 -20.97 -3.09
C GLY A 120 -3.47 -20.34 -4.43
N GLY A 121 -4.44 -19.94 -5.26
CA GLY A 121 -4.22 -19.38 -6.59
C GLY A 121 -3.76 -17.93 -6.54
N ALA A 122 -3.06 -17.49 -7.59
CA ALA A 122 -2.59 -16.11 -7.71
C ALA A 122 -2.87 -15.54 -9.10
N THR A 123 -2.99 -14.22 -9.17
CA THR A 123 -3.03 -13.43 -10.41
C THR A 123 -2.09 -12.23 -10.30
N SER A 124 -1.76 -11.63 -11.43
CA SER A 124 -1.05 -10.36 -11.48
C SER A 124 -1.71 -9.39 -12.43
N PHE A 125 -1.73 -8.12 -12.05
CA PHE A 125 -2.06 -6.99 -12.90
C PHE A 125 -0.95 -5.96 -12.82
N GLY A 126 -1.01 -4.93 -13.65
CA GLY A 126 -0.05 -3.85 -13.53
C GLY A 126 -0.60 -2.50 -13.93
N LEU A 127 0.20 -1.50 -13.61
CA LEU A 127 -0.09 -0.11 -13.88
C LEU A 127 1.19 0.66 -14.14
N CYS A 128 1.06 1.76 -14.88
CA CYS A 128 2.09 2.78 -15.00
C CYS A 128 1.52 4.13 -14.55
N MET A 129 2.40 4.95 -13.96
CA MET A 129 2.04 6.27 -13.44
C MET A 129 3.05 7.33 -13.86
N GLU A 130 2.54 8.55 -14.04
CA GLU A 130 3.32 9.77 -14.12
C GLU A 130 3.48 10.31 -12.70
N CYS A 131 4.73 10.48 -12.29
CA CYS A 131 5.07 11.05 -11.00
C CYS A 131 5.31 12.52 -11.22
N THR A 132 4.35 13.36 -10.87
CA THR A 132 4.61 14.80 -10.85
C THR A 132 5.81 15.03 -9.93
N PRO A 133 6.92 15.62 -10.41
CA PRO A 133 7.97 16.04 -9.50
C PRO A 133 7.35 16.99 -8.47
N ALA A 134 7.70 16.84 -7.20
CA ALA A 134 7.28 17.79 -6.18
C ALA A 134 7.66 19.18 -6.71
N SER A 135 6.67 20.05 -6.93
CA SER A 135 6.93 21.42 -7.36
C SER A 135 7.86 22.07 -6.33
N GLU A 136 9.07 22.44 -6.77
CA GLU A 136 10.04 23.18 -5.96
C GLU A 136 9.51 24.58 -5.57
#